data_AF-B9VRI9-F1
#
_entry.id   AF-B9VRI9-F1
#
_cell.length_a   1.000
_cell.length_b   1.000
_cell.length_c   1.000
_cell.angle_alpha   90.00
_cell.angle_beta   90.00
_cell.angle_gamma   90.00
#
_symmetry.space_group_name_H-M   'P 1'
#
loop_
_entity.id
_entity.type
_entity.pdbx_description
1 polymer ?
#
loop_
_entity_poly.entity_id
_entity_poly.type
_entity_poly.pdbx_seq_one_letter_code
_entity_poly.pdbx_strand_id
1 'polypeptide(L)'
;AVYFTNWGIYGRGYNINNLPTDKITHIYYAFMNVDESGTVFSGDTWADFEKHYPTDSWTETGENVYGSIKPLFALKHQHRHIKTLVSIGGYTWSTNFAVVAGSETTRKIFAKSAVTLLGDCGFDGIDIDWEYP
;
A
#
# COMPACT_ATOMS: atom_id res chain seq x y z
N ALA A 1 -7.29 11.21 -9.40
CA ALA A 1 -6.61 10.18 -8.60
C ALA A 1 -5.25 9.89 -9.21
N VAL A 2 -4.29 9.37 -8.45
CA VAL A 2 -2.95 9.00 -8.95
C VAL A 2 -2.47 7.71 -8.29
N TYR A 3 -1.65 6.94 -9.00
CA TYR A 3 -0.87 5.86 -8.41
C TYR A 3 0.44 6.39 -7.84
N PHE A 4 0.77 6.01 -6.61
CA PHE A 4 2.10 6.11 -6.04
C PHE A 4 2.69 4.70 -6.00
N THR A 5 3.72 4.45 -6.80
CA THR A 5 4.35 3.13 -6.87
C THR A 5 5.51 3.05 -5.90
N ASN A 6 5.56 2.04 -5.03
CA ASN A 6 6.57 1.92 -3.96
C ASN A 6 8.00 1.87 -4.52
N TRP A 7 8.22 1.25 -5.67
CA TRP A 7 9.51 1.24 -6.37
C TRP A 7 9.94 2.60 -6.94
N GLY A 8 9.05 3.60 -6.93
CA GLY A 8 9.33 4.98 -7.35
C GLY A 8 10.38 5.67 -6.50
N ILE A 9 10.55 5.23 -5.24
CA ILE A 9 11.50 5.85 -4.31
C ILE A 9 12.97 5.57 -4.63
N TYR A 10 13.25 4.56 -5.46
CA TYR A 10 14.61 4.13 -5.80
C TYR A 10 15.21 4.98 -6.92
N GLY A 11 15.54 4.38 -8.08
CA GLY A 11 16.20 5.08 -9.18
C GLY A 11 15.42 6.27 -9.77
N ARG A 12 14.11 6.37 -9.49
CA ARG A 12 13.28 7.51 -9.89
C ARG A 12 13.29 8.65 -8.85
N GLY A 13 13.71 8.39 -7.61
CA GLY A 13 13.77 9.38 -6.54
C GLY A 13 12.43 10.03 -6.20
N TYR A 14 11.31 9.39 -6.55
CA TYR A 14 9.97 9.93 -6.35
C TYR A 14 9.39 9.42 -5.03
N ASN A 15 9.30 10.32 -4.04
CA ASN A 15 8.84 10.04 -2.68
C ASN A 15 7.48 10.69 -2.43
N ILE A 16 6.82 10.37 -1.31
CA ILE A 16 5.49 10.90 -0.95
C ILE A 16 5.42 12.43 -1.03
N ASN A 17 6.48 13.13 -0.59
CA ASN A 17 6.55 14.60 -0.61
C ASN A 17 6.60 15.21 -2.03
N ASN A 18 6.74 14.40 -3.08
CA ASN A 18 6.69 14.86 -4.46
C ASN A 18 5.25 14.88 -5.04
N LEU A 19 4.26 14.34 -4.32
CA LEU A 19 2.88 14.28 -4.79
C LEU A 19 2.26 15.68 -4.95
N PRO A 20 1.52 15.95 -6.04
CA PRO A 20 0.87 17.23 -6.26
C PRO A 20 -0.46 17.32 -5.49
N THR A 21 -0.39 17.45 -4.16
CA THR A 21 -1.52 17.33 -3.22
C THR A 21 -2.69 18.28 -3.49
N ASP A 22 -2.44 19.44 -4.09
CA ASP A 22 -3.48 20.41 -4.47
C ASP A 22 -4.29 20.01 -5.71
N LYS A 23 -3.82 18.99 -6.46
CA LYS A 23 -4.42 18.57 -7.74
C LYS A 23 -5.06 17.20 -7.68
N ILE A 24 -4.99 16.52 -6.54
CA ILE A 24 -5.43 15.14 -6.38
C ILE A 24 -6.33 14.99 -5.15
N THR A 25 -7.23 14.02 -5.22
CA THR A 25 -8.13 13.65 -4.11
C THR A 25 -7.93 12.21 -3.64
N HIS A 26 -7.30 11.36 -4.46
CA HIS A 26 -7.08 9.95 -4.17
C HIS A 26 -5.68 9.53 -4.59
N ILE A 27 -5.02 8.78 -3.71
CA ILE A 27 -3.72 8.14 -3.94
C ILE A 27 -3.90 6.63 -3.81
N TYR A 28 -3.54 5.89 -4.84
CA TYR A 28 -3.44 4.43 -4.80
C TYR A 28 -1.99 4.04 -4.53
N TYR A 29 -1.72 3.45 -3.36
CA TYR A 29 -0.40 2.97 -3.00
C TYR A 29 -0.16 1.60 -3.63
N ALA A 30 0.64 1.57 -4.67
CA ALA A 30 0.87 0.40 -5.52
C ALA A 30 2.28 -0.20 -5.29
N PHE A 31 2.45 -1.51 -5.24
CA PHE A 31 1.42 -2.53 -5.08
C PHE A 31 1.71 -3.35 -3.83
N MET A 32 0.65 -3.92 -3.26
CA MET A 32 0.74 -5.11 -2.42
C MET A 32 0.46 -6.34 -3.28
N ASN A 33 1.02 -7.48 -2.89
CA ASN A 33 0.83 -8.75 -3.56
C ASN A 33 -0.18 -9.62 -2.78
N VAL A 34 -0.66 -10.69 -3.42
CA VAL A 34 -1.52 -11.71 -2.84
C VAL A 34 -0.94 -13.10 -3.14
N ASP A 35 -0.87 -13.98 -2.14
CA ASP A 35 -0.44 -15.36 -2.33
C ASP A 35 -1.62 -16.29 -2.68
N GLU A 36 -1.34 -17.55 -3.02
CA GLU A 36 -2.38 -18.54 -3.37
C GLU A 36 -3.37 -18.84 -2.22
N SER A 37 -2.98 -18.60 -0.95
CA SER A 37 -3.88 -18.75 0.20
C SER A 37 -4.90 -17.60 0.29
N GLY A 38 -4.66 -16.51 -0.46
CA GLY A 38 -5.39 -15.27 -0.39
C GLY A 38 -4.78 -14.27 0.58
N THR A 39 -3.61 -14.51 1.16
CA THR A 39 -3.01 -13.55 2.10
C THR A 39 -2.40 -12.39 1.32
N VAL A 40 -2.78 -11.16 1.67
CA VAL A 40 -2.20 -9.93 1.14
C VAL A 40 -0.91 -9.59 1.89
N PHE A 41 0.15 -9.26 1.17
CA PHE A 41 1.47 -8.97 1.74
C PHE A 41 2.26 -7.95 0.91
N SER A 42 3.29 -7.35 1.50
CA SER A 42 4.19 -6.43 0.80
C SER A 42 5.21 -7.17 -0.05
N GLY A 43 5.38 -6.74 -1.30
CA GLY A 43 6.48 -7.19 -2.15
C GLY A 43 7.80 -6.44 -1.93
N ASP A 44 7.80 -5.40 -1.10
CA ASP A 44 8.96 -4.56 -0.79
C ASP A 44 8.80 -3.92 0.60
N THR A 45 9.15 -4.66 1.64
CA THR A 45 9.01 -4.21 3.02
C THR A 45 9.92 -3.03 3.33
N TRP A 46 11.05 -2.89 2.64
CA TRP A 46 11.93 -1.73 2.79
C TRP A 46 11.23 -0.44 2.37
N ALA A 47 10.67 -0.41 1.16
CA ALA A 47 9.96 0.76 0.65
C ALA A 47 8.68 1.05 1.44
N ASP A 48 7.97 0.01 1.88
CA ASP A 48 6.66 0.13 2.50
C ASP A 48 6.75 0.47 3.99
N PHE A 49 7.60 -0.22 4.75
CA PHE A 49 7.54 -0.22 6.21
C PHE A 49 8.84 0.13 6.92
N GLU A 50 10.02 -0.03 6.30
CA GLU A 50 11.29 0.02 7.05
C GLU A 50 12.15 1.26 6.76
N LYS A 51 12.12 1.79 5.53
CA LYS A 51 12.96 2.93 5.14
C LYS A 51 12.69 4.11 6.09
N HIS A 52 13.72 4.53 6.81
CA HIS A 52 13.67 5.73 7.63
C HIS A 52 13.93 6.96 6.75
N TYR A 53 13.00 7.91 6.79
CA TYR A 53 13.16 9.25 6.26
C TYR A 53 13.88 10.15 7.27
N PRO A 54 14.40 11.33 6.86
CA PRO A 54 15.22 12.17 7.74
C PRO A 54 14.60 12.57 9.09
N THR A 55 13.27 12.55 9.19
CA THR A 55 12.52 12.87 10.42
C THR A 55 12.23 11.66 11.30
N ASP A 56 12.64 10.46 10.90
CA ASP A 56 12.35 9.22 11.60
C ASP A 56 13.38 8.92 12.68
N SER A 57 12.87 8.47 13.83
CA SER A 57 13.68 8.07 14.97
C SER A 57 14.25 6.68 14.77
N TRP A 58 15.55 6.50 15.02
CA TRP A 58 16.19 5.19 15.04
C TRP A 58 16.13 4.51 16.42
N THR A 59 15.59 5.19 17.42
CA THR A 59 15.58 4.75 18.82
C THR A 59 14.18 4.67 19.41
N GLU A 60 13.14 4.80 18.58
CA GLU A 60 11.76 4.62 19.01
C GLU A 60 11.52 3.14 19.36
N THR A 61 10.94 2.90 20.53
CA THR A 61 10.63 1.56 21.02
C THR A 61 9.26 1.10 20.54
N GLY A 62 9.07 -0.22 20.39
CA GLY A 62 7.79 -0.81 19.98
C GLY A 62 7.73 -1.15 18.50
N GLU A 63 6.58 -1.66 18.07
CA GLU A 63 6.31 -1.98 16.67
C GLU A 63 5.83 -0.72 15.95
N ASN A 64 6.73 -0.11 15.18
CA ASN A 64 6.50 1.15 14.48
C ASN A 64 6.58 0.95 12.97
N VAL A 65 5.70 1.62 12.24
CA VAL A 65 5.72 1.67 10.78
C VAL A 65 6.51 2.90 10.32
N TYR A 66 7.45 2.69 9.41
CA TYR A 66 8.20 3.72 8.69
C TYR A 66 7.87 3.66 7.21
N GLY A 67 8.89 3.57 6.35
CA GLY A 67 8.76 3.45 4.91
C GLY A 67 7.93 4.58 4.33
N SER A 68 7.35 4.35 3.16
CA SER A 68 6.51 5.33 2.49
C SER A 68 5.12 5.44 3.13
N ILE A 69 4.72 4.46 3.96
CA ILE A 69 3.44 4.47 4.67
C ILE A 69 3.39 5.58 5.72
N LYS A 70 4.45 5.78 6.51
CA LYS A 70 4.49 6.84 7.53
C LYS A 70 4.29 8.27 6.97
N PRO A 71 5.07 8.74 5.96
CA PRO A 71 4.83 10.05 5.36
C PRO A 71 3.51 10.11 4.60
N LEU A 72 2.99 9.01 4.04
CA LEU A 72 1.66 8.97 3.42
C LEU A 72 0.54 9.22 4.45
N PHE A 73 0.65 8.61 5.63
CA PHE A 73 -0.25 8.85 6.74
C PHE A 73 -0.16 10.30 7.24
N ALA A 74 1.04 10.86 7.35
CA ALA A 74 1.24 12.27 7.70
C ALA A 74 0.64 13.23 6.64
N LEU A 75 0.81 12.94 5.35
CA LEU A 75 0.24 13.70 4.24
C LEU A 75 -1.28 13.76 4.32
N LYS A 76 -1.95 12.65 4.69
CA LYS A 76 -3.39 12.62 4.96
C LYS A 76 -3.83 13.56 6.08
N HIS A 77 -3.03 13.69 7.13
CA HIS A 77 -3.34 14.61 8.23
C HIS A 77 -3.27 16.07 7.79
N GLN A 78 -2.29 16.39 6.94
CA GLN A 78 -2.08 17.73 6.39
C GLN A 78 -3.14 18.10 5.33
N HIS A 79 -3.56 17.14 4.52
CA HIS A 79 -4.49 17.34 3.41
C HIS A 79 -5.75 16.48 3.59
N ARG A 80 -6.68 16.97 4.41
CA ARG A 80 -7.89 16.21 4.82
C ARG A 80 -8.83 15.84 3.67
N HIS A 81 -8.70 16.47 2.50
CA HIS A 81 -9.43 16.13 1.28
C HIS A 81 -8.85 14.94 0.52
N ILE A 82 -7.64 14.49 0.86
CA ILE A 82 -6.98 13.35 0.22
C ILE A 82 -7.36 12.04 0.91
N LYS A 83 -7.69 11.04 0.10
CA LYS A 83 -7.91 9.65 0.51
C LYS A 83 -6.79 8.75 -0.01
N THR A 84 -6.37 7.79 0.80
CA THR A 84 -5.35 6.81 0.40
C THR A 84 -5.96 5.43 0.34
N LEU A 85 -5.65 4.69 -0.71
CA LEU A 85 -6.10 3.32 -0.90
C LEU A 85 -4.88 2.43 -1.08
N VAL A 86 -4.88 1.27 -0.45
CA VAL A 86 -3.90 0.23 -0.75
C VAL A 86 -4.32 -0.48 -2.03
N SER A 87 -3.43 -0.50 -3.02
CA SER A 87 -3.69 -1.19 -4.29
C SER A 87 -3.02 -2.56 -4.30
N ILE A 88 -3.80 -3.60 -4.54
CA ILE A 88 -3.37 -5.00 -4.47
C ILE A 88 -3.41 -5.61 -5.88
N GLY A 89 -2.31 -6.21 -6.32
CA GLY A 89 -2.18 -6.84 -7.63
C GLY A 89 -1.32 -6.04 -8.60
N GLY A 90 -1.92 -5.60 -9.70
CA GLY A 90 -1.24 -5.04 -10.87
C GLY A 90 -0.82 -6.13 -11.85
N TYR A 91 -0.40 -5.72 -13.05
CA TYR A 91 -0.02 -6.63 -14.14
C TYR A 91 0.90 -7.78 -13.69
N THR A 92 1.97 -7.47 -12.95
CA THR A 92 2.98 -8.47 -12.52
C THR A 92 2.43 -9.48 -11.50
N TRP A 93 1.49 -9.08 -10.64
CA TRP A 93 1.04 -9.87 -9.49
C TRP A 93 -0.40 -10.36 -9.63
N SER A 94 -0.97 -10.24 -10.82
CA SER A 94 -2.32 -10.72 -11.10
C SER A 94 -2.44 -12.25 -11.15
N THR A 95 -1.32 -12.99 -11.11
CA THR A 95 -1.28 -14.45 -11.35
C THR A 95 -2.06 -15.28 -10.33
N ASN A 96 -2.19 -14.80 -9.08
CA ASN A 96 -2.83 -15.56 -8.01
C ASN A 96 -4.33 -15.26 -7.87
N PHE A 97 -4.85 -14.21 -8.52
CA PHE A 97 -6.25 -13.83 -8.34
C PHE A 97 -7.24 -14.92 -8.76
N ALA A 98 -6.96 -15.68 -9.83
CA ALA A 98 -7.84 -16.76 -10.25
C ALA A 98 -8.00 -17.84 -9.16
N VAL A 99 -6.90 -18.23 -8.51
CA VAL A 99 -6.90 -19.19 -7.39
C VAL A 99 -7.66 -18.61 -6.21
N VAL A 100 -7.34 -17.36 -5.84
CA VAL A 100 -7.93 -16.69 -4.67
C VAL A 100 -9.43 -16.43 -4.86
N ALA A 101 -9.85 -16.01 -6.05
CA ALA A 101 -11.25 -15.77 -6.38
C ALA A 101 -12.05 -17.07 -6.51
N GLY A 102 -11.40 -18.19 -6.85
CA GLY A 102 -12.04 -19.49 -7.07
C GLY A 102 -12.60 -20.17 -5.81
N SER A 103 -12.14 -19.81 -4.61
CA SER A 103 -12.56 -20.45 -3.36
C SER A 103 -13.13 -19.45 -2.33
N GLU A 104 -14.22 -19.83 -1.64
CA GLU A 104 -14.78 -19.01 -0.57
C GLU A 104 -13.78 -18.79 0.57
N THR A 105 -13.01 -19.83 0.90
CA THR A 105 -11.99 -19.78 1.96
C THR A 105 -10.92 -18.75 1.63
N THR A 106 -10.35 -18.80 0.42
CA THR A 106 -9.30 -17.87 0.00
C THR A 106 -9.83 -16.45 -0.16
N ARG A 107 -11.06 -16.26 -0.65
CA ARG A 107 -11.72 -14.92 -0.67
C ARG A 107 -11.87 -14.33 0.73
N LYS A 108 -12.19 -15.14 1.74
CA LYS A 108 -12.28 -14.68 3.14
C LYS A 108 -10.91 -14.31 3.71
N ILE A 109 -9.87 -15.07 3.40
CA ILE A 109 -8.48 -14.78 3.82
C ILE A 109 -8.01 -13.47 3.16
N PHE A 110 -8.31 -13.27 1.88
CA PHE A 110 -8.05 -12.02 1.16
C PHE A 110 -8.73 -10.83 1.81
N ALA A 111 -10.05 -10.89 2.00
CA ALA A 111 -10.78 -9.80 2.62
C ALA A 111 -10.25 -9.48 4.03
N LYS A 112 -9.94 -10.50 4.83
CA LYS A 112 -9.42 -10.33 6.18
C LYS A 112 -8.04 -9.67 6.18
N SER A 113 -7.09 -10.20 5.42
CA SER A 113 -5.71 -9.68 5.38
C SER A 113 -5.63 -8.28 4.76
N ALA A 114 -6.42 -8.01 3.72
CA ALA A 114 -6.51 -6.67 3.13
C ALA A 114 -7.07 -5.63 4.13
N VAL A 115 -8.10 -6.00 4.91
CA VAL A 115 -8.69 -5.11 5.94
C VAL A 115 -7.74 -4.92 7.12
N THR A 116 -7.00 -5.95 7.53
CA THR A 116 -5.94 -5.82 8.54
C THR A 116 -4.89 -4.81 8.07
N LEU A 117 -4.37 -4.96 6.85
CA LEU A 117 -3.40 -4.01 6.30
C LEU A 117 -3.95 -2.58 6.19
N LEU A 118 -5.22 -2.44 5.81
CA LEU A 118 -5.91 -1.14 5.78
C LEU A 118 -5.90 -0.47 7.17
N GLY A 119 -6.24 -1.22 8.22
CA GLY A 119 -6.29 -0.74 9.59
C GLY A 119 -4.91 -0.38 10.12
N ASP A 120 -3.96 -1.29 9.98
CA ASP A 120 -2.61 -1.15 10.54
C ASP A 120 -1.82 -0.01 9.89
N CYS A 121 -2.03 0.23 8.59
CA CYS A 121 -1.34 1.29 7.83
C CYS A 121 -2.15 2.59 7.68
N GLY A 122 -3.39 2.62 8.20
CA GLY A 122 -4.24 3.82 8.17
C GLY A 122 -4.71 4.24 6.78
N PHE A 123 -5.02 3.29 5.89
CA PHE A 123 -5.64 3.56 4.59
C PHE A 123 -7.14 3.89 4.72
N ASP A 124 -7.70 4.63 3.76
CA ASP A 124 -9.15 4.91 3.66
C ASP A 124 -9.91 3.86 2.84
N GLY A 125 -9.22 2.99 2.12
CA GLY A 125 -9.86 2.00 1.24
C GLY A 125 -8.88 1.01 0.61
N ILE A 126 -9.44 0.11 -0.19
CA ILE A 126 -8.72 -0.93 -0.93
C ILE A 126 -9.04 -0.75 -2.42
N ASP A 127 -8.02 -0.88 -3.25
CA ASP A 127 -8.08 -0.98 -4.70
C ASP A 127 -7.59 -2.38 -5.12
N ILE A 128 -8.28 -3.03 -6.04
CA ILE A 128 -7.96 -4.37 -6.53
C ILE A 128 -7.71 -4.27 -8.03
N ASP A 129 -6.49 -4.60 -8.43
CA ASP A 129 -6.05 -4.51 -9.82
C ASP A 129 -5.72 -5.91 -10.36
N TRP A 130 -6.72 -6.58 -10.94
CA TRP A 130 -6.61 -7.90 -11.57
C TRP A 130 -6.64 -7.78 -13.09
N GLU A 131 -5.48 -8.00 -13.72
CA GLU A 131 -5.27 -7.90 -15.17
C GLU A 131 -4.80 -9.24 -15.76
N TYR A 132 -5.68 -10.09 -16.30
CA TYR A 132 -7.15 -10.03 -16.31
C TYR A 132 -7.70 -11.43 -15.95
N PRO A 133 -9.00 -11.58 -15.64
CA PRO A 133 -9.63 -12.88 -15.45
C PRO A 133 -9.63 -13.77 -16.70
#